data_AF-A0A2V7D0S8-F1
#
_entry.id   AF-A0A2V7D0S8-F1
#
_cell.length_a   1.000
_cell.length_b   1.000
_cell.length_c   1.000
_cell.angle_alpha   90.00
_cell.angle_beta   90.00
_cell.angle_gamma   90.00
#
_symmetry.space_group_name_H-M   'P 1'
#
loop_
_entity.id
_entity.type
_entity.pdbx_description
1 polymer ?
#
loop_
_entity_poly.entity_id
_entity_poly.type
_entity_poly.pdbx_seq_one_letter_code
_entity_poly.pdbx_strand_id
1 'polypeptide(L)'
;MIPTAPLRVRNRLAEIILAALEEPAARRELLALGEVDAPAPDWLEPGDLDCRPLIRQRARSAVAALAEHPPARLRSRADVLAAAAALFDAHLYFEVHELLEPSWRQAEGGERETLQGLIQVAVGYQHLANGNLAGARALLGEGCHRLSGRTLEGMDLEAFGREVARTVDRIFHLDWRTVPAFPRPESAGRAGRAPGVDVNVRKEIS
;
A
#
# COMPACT_ATOMS: atom_id res chain seq x y z
N MET A 1 10.66 -6.45 -4.56
CA MET A 1 11.23 -5.36 -3.75
C MET A 1 11.82 -4.28 -4.64
N ILE A 2 11.56 -3.00 -4.34
CA ILE A 2 12.04 -1.86 -5.11
C ILE A 2 12.72 -0.89 -4.12
N PRO A 3 14.06 -0.76 -4.11
CA PRO A 3 14.74 0.19 -3.24
C PRO A 3 14.34 1.62 -3.61
N THR A 4 14.62 2.58 -2.73
CA THR A 4 14.42 4.00 -3.05
C THR A 4 15.63 4.59 -3.76
N ALA A 5 15.39 5.51 -4.68
CA ALA A 5 16.42 6.38 -5.26
C ALA A 5 16.96 7.39 -4.22
N PRO A 6 18.01 8.16 -4.54
CA PRO A 6 18.44 9.31 -3.73
C PRO A 6 17.27 10.27 -3.43
N LEU A 7 17.37 10.96 -2.31
CA LEU A 7 16.28 11.75 -1.70
C LEU A 7 15.48 12.59 -2.71
N ARG A 8 16.17 13.38 -3.53
CA ARG A 8 15.56 14.28 -4.52
C ARG A 8 14.74 13.51 -5.57
N VAL A 9 15.35 12.49 -6.19
CA VAL A 9 14.73 11.65 -7.21
C VAL A 9 13.54 10.88 -6.65
N ARG A 10 13.72 10.29 -5.46
CA ARG A 10 12.68 9.54 -4.76
C ARG A 10 11.46 10.41 -4.47
N ASN A 11 11.67 11.59 -3.87
CA ASN A 11 10.57 12.48 -3.52
C ASN A 11 9.82 12.94 -4.77
N ARG A 12 10.54 13.34 -5.82
CA ARG A 12 9.90 13.76 -7.07
C ARG A 12 9.09 12.64 -7.72
N LEU A 13 9.60 11.41 -7.71
CA LEU A 13 8.88 10.27 -8.24
C LEU A 13 7.63 9.95 -7.40
N ALA A 14 7.72 10.04 -6.08
CA ALA A 14 6.57 9.85 -5.20
C ALA A 14 5.49 10.91 -5.43
N GLU A 15 5.85 12.18 -5.60
CA GLU A 15 4.91 13.26 -5.97
C GLU A 15 4.14 12.90 -7.26
N ILE A 16 4.84 12.44 -8.30
CA ILE A 16 4.22 12.05 -9.57
C ILE A 16 3.28 10.84 -9.38
N ILE A 17 3.71 9.82 -8.62
CA ILE A 17 2.91 8.62 -8.35
C ILE A 17 1.64 8.99 -7.57
N LEU A 18 1.75 9.85 -6.56
CA LEU A 18 0.59 10.27 -5.75
C LEU A 18 -0.33 11.18 -6.54
N ALA A 19 0.19 12.13 -7.32
CA ALA A 19 -0.64 12.96 -8.21
C ALA A 19 -1.38 12.09 -9.24
N ALA A 20 -0.78 10.99 -9.71
CA ALA A 20 -1.38 10.07 -10.67
C ALA A 20 -2.63 9.31 -10.13
N LEU A 21 -2.89 9.36 -8.82
CA LEU A 21 -4.15 8.88 -8.21
C LEU A 21 -5.36 9.72 -8.64
N GLU A 22 -5.16 11.02 -8.86
CA GLU A 22 -6.26 11.97 -9.09
C GLU A 22 -6.15 12.68 -10.45
N GLU A 23 -4.93 12.84 -10.96
CA GLU A 23 -4.63 13.69 -12.12
C GLU A 23 -4.28 12.87 -13.38
N PRO A 24 -5.08 12.97 -14.46
CA PRO A 24 -4.77 12.30 -15.72
C PRO A 24 -3.44 12.73 -16.36
N ALA A 25 -2.97 13.96 -16.10
CA ALA A 25 -1.69 14.45 -16.61
C ALA A 25 -0.51 13.75 -15.93
N ALA A 26 -0.50 13.68 -14.59
CA ALA A 26 0.48 12.92 -13.83
C ALA A 26 0.45 11.43 -14.21
N ARG A 27 -0.74 10.87 -14.50
CA ARG A 27 -0.88 9.50 -15.01
C ARG A 27 -0.10 9.27 -16.31
N ARG A 28 -0.17 10.23 -17.25
CA ARG A 28 0.58 10.15 -18.52
C ARG A 28 2.08 10.29 -18.31
N GLU A 29 2.50 11.19 -17.43
CA GLU A 29 3.93 11.31 -17.06
C GLU A 29 4.44 10.01 -16.43
N LEU A 30 3.69 9.43 -15.49
CA LEU A 30 4.03 8.16 -14.84
C LEU A 30 4.13 7.01 -15.85
N LEU A 31 3.22 6.93 -16.82
CA LEU A 31 3.30 5.97 -17.93
C LEU A 31 4.58 6.15 -18.74
N ALA A 32 4.91 7.38 -19.14
CA ALA A 32 6.11 7.68 -19.90
C ALA A 32 7.40 7.28 -19.15
N LEU A 33 7.45 7.51 -17.83
CA LEU A 33 8.59 7.07 -16.99
C LEU A 33 8.78 5.55 -16.97
N GLY A 34 7.72 4.78 -17.23
CA GLY A 34 7.76 3.32 -17.30
C GLY A 34 8.31 2.76 -18.63
N GLU A 35 8.46 3.57 -19.67
CA GLU A 35 8.89 3.11 -20.99
C GLU A 35 10.40 2.81 -21.03
N VAL A 36 10.80 1.82 -21.85
CA VAL A 36 12.22 1.42 -21.96
C VAL A 36 13.05 2.56 -22.56
N ASP A 37 12.54 3.15 -23.64
CA ASP A 37 13.27 4.13 -24.46
C ASP A 37 12.84 5.58 -24.19
N ALA A 38 12.11 5.84 -23.10
CA ALA A 38 11.73 7.20 -22.74
C ALA A 38 12.97 8.06 -22.49
N PRO A 39 12.97 9.32 -22.96
CA PRO A 39 14.02 10.28 -22.61
C PRO A 39 14.12 10.46 -21.09
N ALA A 40 15.27 10.91 -20.61
CA ALA A 40 15.38 11.32 -19.21
C ALA A 40 14.37 12.47 -18.97
N PRO A 41 13.58 12.43 -17.89
CA PRO A 41 12.66 13.51 -17.60
C PRO A 41 13.46 14.77 -17.23
N ASP A 42 12.94 15.94 -17.56
CA ASP A 42 13.65 17.22 -17.42
C ASP A 42 14.05 17.55 -15.97
N TRP A 43 13.38 16.95 -14.98
CA TRP A 43 13.70 17.10 -13.56
C TRP A 43 14.84 16.18 -13.08
N LEU A 44 15.32 15.25 -13.92
CA LEU A 44 16.41 14.34 -13.58
C LEU A 44 17.76 14.96 -13.96
N GLU A 45 18.55 15.32 -12.95
CA GLU A 45 19.86 15.92 -13.15
C GLU A 45 20.84 14.95 -13.81
N PRO A 46 21.86 15.45 -14.55
CA PRO A 46 22.88 14.60 -15.18
C PRO A 46 23.56 13.63 -14.20
N GLY A 47 23.76 14.05 -12.95
CA GLY A 47 24.37 13.23 -11.89
C GLY A 47 23.47 12.09 -11.37
N ASP A 48 22.17 12.12 -11.68
CA ASP A 48 21.19 11.13 -11.21
C ASP A 48 20.74 10.16 -12.32
N LEU A 49 21.34 10.22 -13.51
CA LEU A 49 20.95 9.40 -14.68
C LEU A 49 21.05 7.89 -14.41
N ASP A 50 21.95 7.47 -13.52
CA ASP A 50 22.09 6.07 -13.10
C ASP A 50 20.84 5.55 -12.37
N CYS A 51 19.97 6.43 -11.87
CA CYS A 51 18.71 6.05 -11.24
C CYS A 51 17.60 5.71 -12.25
N ARG A 52 17.78 5.94 -13.56
CA ARG A 52 16.73 5.70 -14.57
C ARG A 52 16.14 4.28 -14.54
N PRO A 53 16.92 3.19 -14.41
CA PRO A 53 16.36 1.85 -14.28
C PRO A 53 15.43 1.71 -13.07
N LEU A 54 15.79 2.33 -11.94
CA LEU A 54 15.00 2.30 -10.72
C LEU A 54 13.72 3.13 -10.84
N ILE A 55 13.81 4.33 -11.42
CA ILE A 55 12.65 5.18 -11.73
C ILE A 55 11.66 4.39 -12.59
N ARG A 56 12.15 3.75 -13.66
CA ARG A 56 11.33 2.94 -14.57
C ARG A 56 10.66 1.76 -13.85
N GLN A 57 11.42 1.01 -13.06
CA GLN A 57 10.89 -0.13 -12.31
C GLN A 57 9.76 0.30 -11.37
N ARG A 58 9.98 1.38 -10.61
CA ARG A 58 9.02 1.91 -9.66
C ARG A 58 7.78 2.50 -10.36
N ALA A 59 7.98 3.22 -11.47
CA ALA A 59 6.90 3.73 -12.31
C ALA A 59 6.03 2.60 -12.87
N ARG A 60 6.62 1.51 -13.40
CA ARG A 60 5.88 0.34 -13.86
C ARG A 60 5.04 -0.31 -12.76
N SER A 61 5.61 -0.44 -11.56
CA SER A 61 4.88 -0.99 -10.41
C SER A 61 3.67 -0.12 -10.08
N ALA A 62 3.85 1.20 -10.08
CA ALA A 62 2.77 2.15 -9.82
C ALA A 62 1.70 2.11 -10.91
N VAL A 63 2.09 2.10 -12.19
CA VAL A 63 1.15 1.96 -13.31
C VAL A 63 0.28 0.70 -13.15
N ALA A 64 0.91 -0.44 -12.83
CA ALA A 64 0.21 -1.70 -12.61
C ALA A 64 -0.75 -1.64 -11.41
N ALA A 65 -0.30 -1.09 -10.28
CA ALA A 65 -1.11 -0.95 -9.06
C ALA A 65 -2.35 -0.09 -9.30
N LEU A 66 -2.18 0.96 -10.08
CA LEU A 66 -3.23 1.92 -10.34
C LEU A 66 -4.15 1.49 -11.50
N ALA A 67 -3.84 0.43 -12.26
CA ALA A 67 -4.60 0.06 -13.47
C ALA A 67 -6.09 -0.17 -13.19
N GLU A 68 -6.41 -0.76 -12.03
CA GLU A 68 -7.78 -1.00 -11.55
C GLU A 68 -8.40 0.20 -10.82
N HIS A 69 -7.63 1.30 -10.67
CA HIS A 69 -8.01 2.50 -9.95
C HIS A 69 -8.01 3.69 -10.92
N PRO A 70 -9.14 3.98 -11.58
CA PRO A 70 -9.22 5.14 -12.47
C PRO A 70 -8.93 6.43 -11.69
N PRO A 71 -8.27 7.43 -12.30
CA PRO A 71 -7.99 8.69 -11.62
C PRO A 71 -9.27 9.32 -11.07
N ALA A 72 -9.34 9.47 -9.76
CA ALA A 72 -10.51 9.97 -9.06
C ALA A 72 -10.06 10.72 -7.82
N ARG A 73 -10.78 11.79 -7.49
CA ARG A 73 -10.43 12.59 -6.32
C ARG A 73 -10.62 11.77 -5.04
N LEU A 74 -9.60 11.75 -4.18
CA LEU A 74 -9.68 11.10 -2.86
C LEU A 74 -10.45 12.04 -1.93
N ARG A 75 -11.63 11.61 -1.46
CA ARG A 75 -12.55 12.46 -0.68
C ARG A 75 -12.60 12.06 0.79
N SER A 76 -12.18 10.86 1.10
CA SER A 76 -12.32 10.25 2.43
C SER A 76 -11.05 9.50 2.83
N ARG A 77 -10.93 9.23 4.13
CA ARG A 77 -9.88 8.35 4.65
C ARG A 77 -9.98 6.94 4.07
N ALA A 78 -11.19 6.45 3.81
CA ALA A 78 -11.39 5.16 3.14
C ALA A 78 -10.78 5.14 1.72
N ASP A 79 -10.94 6.22 0.94
CA ASP A 79 -10.32 6.33 -0.39
C ASP A 79 -8.78 6.30 -0.29
N VAL A 80 -8.23 7.05 0.67
CA VAL A 80 -6.79 7.11 0.94
C VAL A 80 -6.25 5.73 1.34
N LEU A 81 -6.97 5.00 2.19
CA LEU A 81 -6.57 3.66 2.64
C LEU A 81 -6.68 2.61 1.53
N ALA A 82 -7.69 2.73 0.65
CA ALA A 82 -7.79 1.87 -0.54
C ALA A 82 -6.62 2.10 -1.51
N ALA A 83 -6.27 3.36 -1.77
CA ALA A 83 -5.09 3.72 -2.57
C ALA A 83 -3.79 3.24 -1.91
N ALA A 84 -3.65 3.40 -0.59
CA ALA A 84 -2.52 2.88 0.17
C ALA A 84 -2.40 1.35 0.04
N ALA A 85 -3.52 0.61 0.06
CA ALA A 85 -3.51 -0.83 -0.14
C ALA A 85 -2.97 -1.23 -1.51
N ALA A 86 -3.40 -0.54 -2.58
CA ALA A 86 -2.93 -0.80 -3.94
C ALA A 86 -1.41 -0.54 -4.07
N LEU A 87 -0.93 0.58 -3.52
CA LEU A 87 0.49 0.94 -3.56
C LEU A 87 1.35 -0.03 -2.70
N PHE A 88 0.87 -0.39 -1.51
CA PHE A 88 1.56 -1.30 -0.61
C PHE A 88 1.76 -2.69 -1.25
N ASP A 89 0.71 -3.24 -1.83
CA ASP A 89 0.74 -4.56 -2.48
C ASP A 89 1.65 -4.55 -3.73
N ALA A 90 1.88 -3.37 -4.32
CA ALA A 90 2.86 -3.13 -5.38
C ALA A 90 4.28 -2.81 -4.87
N HIS A 91 4.55 -3.01 -3.58
CA HIS A 91 5.83 -2.73 -2.90
C HIS A 91 6.28 -1.26 -2.96
N LEU A 92 5.33 -0.33 -3.08
CA LEU A 92 5.57 1.13 -3.13
C LEU A 92 5.43 1.74 -1.73
N TYR A 93 6.21 1.22 -0.80
CA TYR A 93 6.04 1.50 0.62
C TYR A 93 6.36 2.95 1.01
N PHE A 94 7.31 3.58 0.31
CA PHE A 94 7.59 5.00 0.52
C PHE A 94 6.38 5.87 0.12
N GLU A 95 5.72 5.56 -1.01
CA GLU A 95 4.54 6.29 -1.45
C GLU A 95 3.36 6.06 -0.51
N VAL A 96 3.23 4.87 0.09
CA VAL A 96 2.24 4.62 1.16
C VAL A 96 2.48 5.53 2.36
N HIS A 97 3.73 5.70 2.79
CA HIS A 97 4.08 6.64 3.87
C HIS A 97 3.64 8.07 3.51
N GLU A 98 4.06 8.56 2.34
CA GLU A 98 3.74 9.92 1.90
C GLU A 98 2.22 10.14 1.77
N LEU A 99 1.49 9.12 1.31
CA LEU A 99 0.03 9.17 1.16
C LEU A 99 -0.71 9.23 2.51
N LEU A 100 -0.24 8.48 3.51
CA LEU A 100 -0.90 8.40 4.82
C LEU A 100 -0.50 9.55 5.77
N GLU A 101 0.65 10.19 5.54
CA GLU A 101 1.18 11.24 6.42
C GLU A 101 0.20 12.41 6.64
N PRO A 102 -0.51 12.95 5.63
CA PRO A 102 -1.51 14.01 5.85
C PRO A 102 -2.66 13.57 6.76
N SER A 103 -3.16 12.34 6.59
CA SER A 103 -4.22 11.79 7.46
C SER A 103 -3.72 11.58 8.89
N TRP A 104 -2.49 11.09 9.05
CA TRP A 104 -1.85 10.95 10.37
C TRP A 104 -1.67 12.30 11.07
N ARG A 105 -1.20 13.33 10.33
CA ARG A 105 -1.00 14.68 10.89
C ARG A 105 -2.29 15.27 11.46
N GLN A 106 -3.41 15.04 10.81
CA GLN A 106 -4.74 15.54 11.20
C GLN A 106 -5.44 14.67 12.25
N ALA A 107 -5.04 13.42 12.42
CA ALA A 107 -5.65 12.50 13.37
C ALA A 107 -5.17 12.75 14.81
N GLU A 108 -6.01 12.36 15.77
CA GLU A 108 -5.77 12.45 17.20
C GLU A 108 -5.98 11.08 17.89
N GLY A 109 -5.48 10.96 19.13
CA GLY A 109 -5.71 9.81 20.00
C GLY A 109 -5.42 8.45 19.34
N GLY A 110 -6.33 7.50 19.52
CA GLY A 110 -6.16 6.13 19.03
C GLY A 110 -6.10 6.02 17.50
N GLU A 111 -6.74 6.93 16.77
CA GLU A 111 -6.67 6.94 15.30
C GLU A 111 -5.28 7.36 14.81
N ARG A 112 -4.70 8.38 15.44
CA ARG A 112 -3.32 8.81 15.14
C ARG A 112 -2.33 7.69 15.38
N GLU A 113 -2.44 7.02 16.52
CA GLU A 113 -1.60 5.86 16.88
C GLU A 113 -1.73 4.73 15.86
N THR A 114 -2.95 4.46 15.40
CA THR A 114 -3.22 3.42 14.39
C THR A 114 -2.61 3.77 13.03
N LEU A 115 -2.79 5.01 12.57
CA LEU A 115 -2.18 5.50 11.33
C LEU A 115 -0.65 5.51 11.41
N GLN A 116 -0.09 5.86 12.57
CA GLN A 116 1.34 5.78 12.80
C GLN A 116 1.85 4.34 12.69
N GLY A 117 1.11 3.36 13.22
CA GLY A 117 1.41 1.94 13.05
C GLY A 117 1.48 1.53 11.58
N LEU A 118 0.48 1.89 10.76
CA LEU A 118 0.46 1.61 9.32
C LEU A 118 1.64 2.25 8.59
N ILE A 119 1.95 3.51 8.90
CA ILE A 119 3.09 4.24 8.35
C ILE A 119 4.42 3.55 8.71
N GLN A 120 4.60 3.16 9.98
CA GLN A 120 5.81 2.47 10.43
C GLN A 120 5.97 1.12 9.75
N VAL A 121 4.88 0.38 9.53
CA VAL A 121 4.93 -0.88 8.77
C VAL A 121 5.42 -0.62 7.34
N ALA A 122 4.85 0.37 6.64
CA ALA A 122 5.30 0.72 5.30
C ALA A 122 6.78 1.11 5.26
N VAL A 123 7.20 2.08 6.09
CA VAL A 123 8.62 2.50 6.13
C VAL A 123 9.54 1.35 6.59
N GLY A 124 9.07 0.46 7.46
CA GLY A 124 9.80 -0.75 7.87
C GLY A 124 10.13 -1.67 6.69
N TYR A 125 9.15 -1.93 5.82
CA TYR A 125 9.40 -2.65 4.56
C TYR A 125 10.29 -1.88 3.59
N GLN A 126 10.18 -0.55 3.53
CA GLN A 126 11.09 0.26 2.72
C GLN A 126 12.54 0.19 3.21
N HIS A 127 12.77 0.21 4.52
CA HIS A 127 14.09 0.01 5.12
C HIS A 127 14.63 -1.37 4.78
N LEU A 128 13.79 -2.40 4.81
CA LEU A 128 14.19 -3.76 4.44
C LEU A 128 14.60 -3.83 2.97
N ALA A 129 13.82 -3.22 2.07
CA ALA A 129 14.14 -3.14 0.65
C ALA A 129 15.45 -2.36 0.37
N ASN A 130 15.81 -1.43 1.26
CA ASN A 130 17.06 -0.67 1.20
C ASN A 130 18.23 -1.37 1.93
N GLY A 131 18.04 -2.59 2.44
CA GLY A 131 19.08 -3.34 3.17
C GLY A 131 19.32 -2.89 4.61
N ASN A 132 18.53 -1.95 5.14
CA ASN A 132 18.62 -1.50 6.51
C ASN A 132 17.81 -2.42 7.44
N LEU A 133 18.39 -3.58 7.77
CA LEU A 133 17.77 -4.60 8.61
C LEU A 133 17.43 -4.11 10.02
N ALA A 134 18.31 -3.31 10.63
CA ALA A 134 18.11 -2.82 12.00
C ALA A 134 16.92 -1.85 12.06
N GLY A 135 16.86 -0.89 11.12
CA GLY A 135 15.74 0.05 11.02
C GLY A 135 14.44 -0.66 10.65
N ALA A 136 14.49 -1.62 9.73
CA ALA A 136 13.33 -2.42 9.37
C ALA A 136 12.75 -3.18 10.56
N ARG A 137 13.59 -3.90 11.33
CA ARG A 137 13.16 -4.66 12.51
C ARG A 137 12.51 -3.76 13.55
N ALA A 138 13.11 -2.60 13.82
CA ALA A 138 12.58 -1.65 14.79
C ALA A 138 11.20 -1.11 14.37
N LEU A 139 11.07 -0.66 13.13
CA LEU A 139 9.82 -0.07 12.63
C LEU A 139 8.69 -1.10 12.46
N LEU A 140 8.99 -2.28 11.93
CA LEU A 140 7.99 -3.35 11.79
C LEU A 140 7.50 -3.84 13.15
N GLY A 141 8.40 -4.00 14.14
CA GLY A 141 8.06 -4.41 15.50
C GLY A 141 7.21 -3.38 16.25
N GLU A 142 7.58 -2.10 16.16
CA GLU A 142 6.79 -1.02 16.76
C GLU A 142 5.43 -0.87 16.05
N GLY A 143 5.44 -0.93 14.71
CA GLY A 143 4.24 -0.85 13.89
C GLY A 143 3.23 -1.94 14.23
N CYS A 144 3.64 -3.21 14.31
CA CYS A 144 2.72 -4.29 14.66
C CYS A 144 2.17 -4.17 16.09
N HIS A 145 2.96 -3.66 17.03
CA HIS A 145 2.48 -3.41 18.40
C HIS A 145 1.37 -2.35 18.43
N ARG A 146 1.53 -1.25 17.69
CA ARG A 146 0.51 -0.18 17.60
C ARG A 146 -0.80 -0.64 16.97
N LEU A 147 -0.72 -1.59 16.03
CA LEU A 147 -1.87 -2.15 15.32
C LEU A 147 -2.63 -3.21 16.12
N SER A 148 -2.06 -3.72 17.22
CA SER A 148 -2.71 -4.77 18.01
C SER A 148 -4.02 -4.29 18.63
N GLY A 149 -5.07 -5.08 18.44
CA GLY A 149 -6.43 -4.80 18.90
C GLY A 149 -7.08 -3.57 18.24
N ARG A 150 -6.55 -3.06 17.12
CA ARG A 150 -7.08 -1.88 16.44
C ARG A 150 -7.97 -2.24 15.25
N THR A 151 -8.94 -1.38 15.02
CA THR A 151 -9.71 -1.34 13.77
C THR A 151 -9.70 0.09 13.23
N LEU A 152 -9.77 0.22 11.90
CA LEU A 152 -9.81 1.53 11.23
C LEU A 152 -10.62 1.38 9.93
N GLU A 153 -11.66 2.18 9.74
CA GLU A 153 -12.51 2.14 8.53
C GLU A 153 -13.02 0.71 8.19
N GLY A 154 -13.37 -0.08 9.21
CA GLY A 154 -13.84 -1.46 9.03
C GLY A 154 -12.74 -2.49 8.71
N MET A 155 -11.47 -2.10 8.74
CA MET A 155 -10.33 -3.01 8.63
C MET A 155 -9.95 -3.58 9.99
N ASP A 156 -9.80 -4.90 10.08
CA ASP A 156 -9.15 -5.55 11.22
C ASP A 156 -7.62 -5.48 11.05
N LEU A 157 -6.96 -4.75 11.95
CA LEU A 157 -5.52 -4.53 11.90
C LEU A 157 -4.75 -5.51 12.80
N GLU A 158 -5.43 -6.23 13.67
CA GLU A 158 -4.83 -7.22 14.56
C GLU A 158 -4.30 -8.41 13.75
N ALA A 159 -5.07 -8.90 12.78
CA ALA A 159 -4.59 -9.94 11.86
C ALA A 159 -3.38 -9.49 11.04
N PHE A 160 -3.41 -8.27 10.50
CA PHE A 160 -2.30 -7.70 9.73
C PHE A 160 -1.05 -7.52 10.61
N GLY A 161 -1.20 -7.00 11.82
CA GLY A 161 -0.13 -6.84 12.79
C GLY A 161 0.56 -8.16 13.13
N ARG A 162 -0.19 -9.26 13.30
CA ARG A 162 0.40 -10.59 13.52
C ARG A 162 1.24 -11.09 12.35
N GLU A 163 0.81 -10.87 11.11
CA GLU A 163 1.61 -11.27 9.94
C GLU A 163 2.87 -10.40 9.80
N VAL A 164 2.80 -9.12 10.15
CA VAL A 164 3.98 -8.25 10.25
C VAL A 164 4.94 -8.76 11.33
N ALA A 165 4.45 -9.17 12.50
CA ALA A 165 5.29 -9.76 13.54
C ALA A 165 6.02 -11.03 13.05
N ARG A 166 5.33 -11.90 12.30
CA ARG A 166 5.97 -13.08 11.66
C ARG A 166 7.02 -12.71 10.61
N THR A 167 6.93 -11.52 10.04
CA THR A 167 7.95 -10.99 9.15
C THR A 167 9.18 -10.57 9.94
N VAL A 168 9.01 -9.94 11.11
CA VAL A 168 10.09 -9.59 12.03
C VAL A 168 10.88 -10.84 12.44
N ASP A 169 10.20 -11.93 12.79
CA ASP A 169 10.83 -13.20 13.19
C ASP A 169 11.69 -13.82 12.08
N ARG A 170 11.32 -13.59 10.81
CA ARG A 170 11.97 -14.18 9.64
C ARG A 170 12.77 -13.17 8.82
N ILE A 171 13.04 -11.99 9.37
CA ILE A 171 13.53 -10.83 8.60
C ILE A 171 14.83 -11.09 7.82
N PHE A 172 15.69 -11.99 8.33
CA PHE A 172 16.95 -12.38 7.67
C PHE A 172 16.77 -13.28 6.44
N HIS A 173 15.64 -13.97 6.34
CA HIS A 173 15.34 -14.94 5.29
C HIS A 173 13.97 -14.69 4.66
N LEU A 174 13.52 -13.43 4.69
CA LEU A 174 12.19 -13.08 4.20
C LEU A 174 12.07 -13.38 2.71
N ASP A 175 11.11 -14.24 2.36
CA ASP A 175 10.57 -14.29 1.01
C ASP A 175 9.57 -13.13 0.84
N TRP A 176 9.87 -12.22 -0.10
CA TRP A 176 9.02 -11.07 -0.38
C TRP A 176 7.62 -11.42 -0.87
N ARG A 177 7.42 -12.64 -1.38
CA ARG A 177 6.08 -13.15 -1.72
C ARG A 177 5.22 -13.42 -0.48
N THR A 178 5.83 -13.45 0.70
CA THR A 178 5.15 -13.69 1.98
C THR A 178 4.88 -12.43 2.77
N VAL A 179 5.22 -11.25 2.22
CA VAL A 179 4.79 -9.97 2.79
C VAL A 179 3.26 -9.96 2.82
N PRO A 180 2.62 -9.71 3.98
CA PRO A 180 1.18 -9.66 4.06
C PRO A 180 0.62 -8.56 3.17
N ALA A 181 -0.49 -8.84 2.48
CA ALA A 181 -1.23 -7.82 1.79
C ALA A 181 -1.71 -6.75 2.78
N PHE A 182 -1.83 -5.51 2.32
CA PHE A 182 -2.38 -4.44 3.13
C PHE A 182 -3.83 -4.77 3.52
N PRO A 183 -4.24 -4.47 4.76
CA PRO A 183 -5.59 -4.79 5.23
C PRO A 183 -6.63 -4.04 4.40
N ARG A 184 -7.79 -4.66 4.23
CA ARG A 184 -8.95 -4.11 3.52
C ARG A 184 -10.17 -4.26 4.41
N PRO A 185 -11.20 -3.41 4.25
CA PRO A 185 -12.44 -3.59 4.99
C PRO A 185 -12.96 -4.99 4.71
N GLU A 186 -13.46 -5.67 5.74
CA GLU A 186 -14.19 -6.92 5.49
C GLU A 186 -15.29 -6.59 4.49
N SER A 187 -15.29 -7.28 3.34
CA SER A 187 -16.37 -7.13 2.38
C SER A 187 -17.64 -7.46 3.15
N ALA A 188 -18.52 -6.47 3.36
CA ALA A 188 -19.81 -6.70 4.01
C ALA A 188 -20.39 -7.97 3.41
N GLY A 189 -20.40 -9.04 4.21
CA GLY A 189 -20.55 -10.38 3.69
C GLY A 189 -21.77 -10.43 2.78
N ARG A 190 -21.69 -11.24 1.72
CA ARG A 190 -22.87 -11.80 1.07
C ARG A 190 -23.92 -12.06 2.14
N ALA A 191 -24.93 -11.19 2.22
CA ALA A 191 -26.04 -11.36 3.13
C ALA A 191 -26.61 -12.76 2.87
N GLY A 192 -26.85 -13.50 3.96
CA GLY A 192 -27.03 -14.93 3.96
C GLY A 192 -27.89 -15.47 2.82
N ARG A 193 -27.36 -16.47 2.12
CA ARG A 193 -28.20 -17.44 1.43
C ARG A 193 -29.02 -18.13 2.54
N ALA A 194 -30.27 -17.74 2.68
CA ALA A 194 -31.20 -18.41 3.58
C ALA A 194 -31.22 -19.92 3.27
N PRO A 195 -31.28 -20.81 4.26
CA PRO A 195 -31.41 -22.23 4.02
C PRO A 195 -32.72 -22.49 3.29
N GLY A 196 -32.65 -23.30 2.22
CA GLY A 196 -33.82 -23.75 1.48
C GLY A 196 -34.82 -24.39 2.42
N VAL A 197 -36.04 -23.87 2.42
CA VAL A 197 -37.18 -24.59 2.98
C VAL A 197 -37.57 -25.64 1.95
N ASP A 198 -37.17 -26.89 2.21
CA ASP A 198 -37.79 -28.06 1.61
C ASP A 198 -39.25 -28.12 2.06
N VAL A 199 -40.16 -27.59 1.25
CA VAL A 199 -41.59 -27.90 1.36
C VAL A 199 -41.85 -29.20 0.61
N ASN A 200 -41.83 -30.26 1.42
CA ASN A 200 -42.19 -31.62 1.08
C ASN A 200 -43.60 -31.68 0.45
N VAL A 201 -43.68 -32.25 -0.75
CA VAL A 201 -44.91 -32.51 -1.50
C VAL A 201 -45.76 -33.53 -0.75
N ARG A 202 -46.92 -33.11 -0.24
CA ARG A 202 -48.00 -34.04 0.10
C ARG A 202 -48.90 -34.25 -1.12
N LYS A 203 -48.83 -35.45 -1.69
CA LYS A 203 -49.89 -36.03 -2.51
C LYS A 203 -50.99 -36.54 -1.58
N GLU A 204 -52.19 -35.97 -1.62
CA GLU A 204 -53.43 -36.68 -1.28
C GLU A 204 -54.60 -36.22 -2.17
N ILE A 205 -55.03 -37.14 -3.04
CA ILE A 205 -56.40 -37.59 -3.33
C ILE A 205 -57.48 -36.53 -3.62
N SER A 206 -57.92 -36.49 -4.89
CA SER A 206 -59.33 -36.63 -5.29
C SER A 206 -59.40 -37.08 -6.75
#